data_AF-A0A0G4MQE0-F1
#
_entry.id   AF-A0A0G4MQE0-F1
#
_cell.length_a   1.000
_cell.length_b   1.000
_cell.length_c   1.000
_cell.angle_alpha   90.00
_cell.angle_beta   90.00
_cell.angle_gamma   90.00
#
_symmetry.space_group_name_H-M   'P 1'
#
loop_
_entity.id
_entity.type
_entity.pdbx_description
1 polymer ?
#
loop_
_entity_poly.entity_id
_entity_poly.type
_entity_poly.pdbx_seq_one_letter_code
_entity_poly.pdbx_strand_id
1 'polypeptide(L)'
;MLAELEELIFYKQTDEKKRATMRRTWEKRLKGCQRNVDLWQRMLRLRQLVITPSENMHMWIKFANLCRKSGRMGLAEKSLKQLIGTESSLTSMIPYWND
;
A
#
# COMPACT_ATOMS: atom_id res chain seq x y z
N MET A 1 -12.14 3.73 11.67
CA MET A 1 -10.77 4.30 11.76
C MET A 1 -10.13 4.03 13.09
N LEU A 2 -10.82 4.28 14.21
CA LEU A 2 -10.34 3.93 15.56
C LEU A 2 -9.94 2.44 15.64
N ALA A 3 -10.80 1.55 15.13
CA ALA A 3 -10.50 0.12 15.04
C ALA A 3 -9.18 -0.23 14.30
N GLU A 4 -8.81 0.49 13.23
CA GLU A 4 -7.53 0.22 12.56
C GLU A 4 -6.34 0.69 13.42
N LEU A 5 -6.46 1.81 14.13
CA LEU A 5 -5.42 2.27 15.05
C LEU A 5 -5.26 1.34 16.25
N GLU A 6 -6.36 0.84 16.80
CA GLU A 6 -6.34 -0.18 17.87
C GLU A 6 -5.65 -1.47 17.40
N GLU A 7 -5.98 -1.95 16.21
CA GLU A 7 -5.31 -3.12 15.62
C GLU A 7 -3.81 -2.84 15.37
N LEU A 8 -3.40 -1.62 15.03
CA LEU A 8 -1.98 -1.27 14.87
C LEU A 8 -1.22 -1.26 16.19
N ILE A 9 -1.83 -0.77 17.27
CA ILE A 9 -1.25 -0.83 18.62
C ILE A 9 -1.09 -2.30 19.03
N PHE A 10 -2.13 -3.10 18.85
CA PHE A 10 -2.10 -4.53 19.15
C PHE A 10 -1.04 -5.27 18.32
N TYR A 11 -0.88 -4.94 17.03
CA TYR A 11 0.13 -5.51 16.15
C TYR A 11 1.56 -5.31 16.68
N LYS A 12 1.86 -4.11 17.21
CA LYS A 12 3.19 -3.82 17.78
C LYS A 12 3.49 -4.66 19.02
N GLN A 13 2.47 -4.98 19.83
CA GLN A 13 2.63 -5.68 21.11
C GLN A 13 2.55 -7.21 21.02
N THR A 14 2.31 -7.76 19.83
CA THR A 14 2.03 -9.18 19.64
C THR A 14 3.17 -9.94 18.96
N ASP A 15 3.13 -11.27 19.04
CA ASP A 15 4.13 -12.15 18.44
C ASP A 15 3.96 -12.31 16.92
N GLU A 16 4.99 -12.81 16.25
CA GLU A 16 5.04 -12.88 14.79
C GLU A 16 3.92 -13.74 14.18
N LYS A 17 3.47 -14.81 14.87
CA LYS A 17 2.37 -15.66 14.37
C LYS A 17 1.06 -14.88 14.33
N LYS A 18 0.77 -14.10 15.37
CA LYS A 18 -0.40 -13.22 15.41
C LYS A 18 -0.28 -12.09 14.39
N ARG A 19 0.89 -11.46 14.25
CA ARG A 19 1.16 -10.45 13.21
C ARG A 19 0.89 -10.98 11.80
N ALA A 20 1.31 -12.20 11.49
CA ALA A 20 1.04 -12.82 10.19
C ALA A 20 -0.47 -13.01 9.95
N THR A 21 -1.22 -13.43 10.96
CA THR A 21 -2.69 -13.57 10.89
C THR A 21 -3.39 -12.23 10.68
N MET A 22 -2.93 -11.18 11.37
CA MET A 22 -3.44 -9.83 11.19
C MET A 22 -3.16 -9.29 9.78
N ARG A 23 -1.94 -9.48 9.25
CA ARG A 23 -1.59 -9.12 7.87
C ARG A 23 -2.54 -9.74 6.85
N ARG A 24 -2.79 -11.05 6.96
CA ARG A 24 -3.74 -11.76 6.09
C ARG A 24 -5.16 -11.19 6.19
N THR A 25 -5.60 -10.87 7.40
CA THR A 25 -6.92 -10.27 7.66
C THR A 25 -7.04 -8.89 7.03
N TRP A 26 -6.03 -8.03 7.23
CA TRP A 26 -5.93 -6.70 6.64
C TRP A 26 -5.97 -6.72 5.12
N GLU A 27 -5.25 -7.65 4.48
CA GLU A 27 -5.31 -7.84 3.03
C GLU A 27 -6.71 -8.26 2.57
N LYS A 28 -7.32 -9.24 3.24
CA LYS A 28 -8.66 -9.73 2.90
C LYS A 28 -9.70 -8.61 3.00
N ARG A 29 -9.68 -7.83 4.09
CA ARG A 29 -10.58 -6.69 4.29
C ARG A 29 -10.39 -5.61 3.23
N LEU A 30 -9.14 -5.26 2.92
CA LEU A 30 -8.85 -4.23 1.93
C LEU A 30 -9.24 -4.67 0.51
N LYS A 31 -9.10 -5.96 0.16
CA LYS A 31 -9.61 -6.52 -1.11
C LYS A 31 -11.15 -6.42 -1.23
N GLY A 32 -11.87 -6.57 -0.13
CA GLY A 32 -13.33 -6.39 -0.08
C GLY A 32 -13.80 -4.94 0.10
N CYS A 33 -12.86 -4.00 0.29
CA CYS A 33 -13.17 -2.59 0.46
C CYS A 33 -13.59 -1.95 -0.88
N GLN A 34 -14.39 -0.88 -0.81
CA GLN A 34 -14.79 -0.14 -2.00
C GLN A 34 -13.55 0.31 -2.81
N ARG A 35 -13.69 0.34 -4.14
CA ARG A 35 -12.64 0.77 -5.08
C ARG A 35 -12.49 2.30 -5.09
N ASN A 36 -12.28 2.89 -3.92
CA ASN A 36 -12.10 4.32 -3.72
C ASN A 36 -10.63 4.63 -3.37
N VAL A 37 -10.01 5.52 -4.15
CA VAL A 37 -8.58 5.87 -3.99
C VAL A 37 -8.29 6.46 -2.60
N ASP A 38 -9.10 7.39 -2.13
CA ASP A 38 -8.86 8.11 -0.87
C ASP A 38 -8.99 7.17 0.34
N LEU A 39 -9.94 6.24 0.29
CA LEU A 39 -10.11 5.20 1.30
C LEU A 39 -8.92 4.24 1.34
N TRP A 40 -8.51 3.73 0.17
CA TRP A 40 -7.35 2.84 0.08
C TRP A 40 -6.07 3.52 0.55
N GLN A 41 -5.84 4.77 0.14
CA GLN A 41 -4.68 5.55 0.54
C GLN A 41 -4.62 5.72 2.07
N ARG A 42 -5.76 6.05 2.69
CA ARG A 42 -5.85 6.20 4.15
C ARG A 42 -5.52 4.91 4.88
N MET A 43 -6.10 3.79 4.45
CA MET A 43 -5.87 2.49 5.07
C MET A 43 -4.42 2.04 4.94
N LEU A 44 -3.82 2.21 3.76
CA LEU A 44 -2.43 1.85 3.51
C LEU A 44 -1.44 2.74 4.27
N ARG A 45 -1.70 4.05 4.38
CA ARG A 45 -0.87 4.97 5.19
C ARG A 45 -0.87 4.63 6.67
N LEU A 46 -2.02 4.23 7.22
CA LEU A 46 -2.07 3.78 8.62
C LEU A 46 -1.22 2.52 8.81
N ARG A 47 -1.33 1.55 7.90
CA ARG A 47 -0.57 0.29 7.96
C ARG A 47 0.94 0.48 7.74
N GLN A 48 1.36 1.53 7.04
CA GLN A 48 2.77 1.91 6.90
C GLN A 48 3.49 2.16 8.24
N LEU A 49 2.77 2.46 9.32
CA LEU A 49 3.35 2.67 10.65
C LEU A 49 3.95 1.39 11.28
N VAL A 50 3.63 0.23 10.72
CA VAL A 50 4.07 -1.09 11.22
C VAL A 50 4.55 -2.05 10.13
N ILE A 51 4.20 -1.80 8.87
CA ILE A 51 4.55 -2.64 7.72
C ILE A 51 5.03 -1.75 6.59
N THR A 52 6.26 -1.95 6.13
CA THR A 52 6.82 -1.23 5.00
C THR A 52 6.06 -1.56 3.69
N PRO A 53 6.05 -0.67 2.69
CA PRO A 53 5.45 -0.98 1.39
C PRO A 53 6.00 -2.25 0.74
N SER A 54 7.30 -2.51 0.92
CA SER A 54 8.01 -3.69 0.42
C SER A 54 7.56 -5.00 1.08
N GLU A 55 7.10 -4.96 2.33
CA GLU A 55 6.52 -6.14 3.01
C GLU A 55 5.07 -6.44 2.56
N ASN A 56 4.39 -5.46 1.94
CA ASN A 56 3.01 -5.60 1.45
C ASN A 56 2.87 -5.14 -0.01
N MET A 57 3.84 -5.51 -0.86
CA MET A 57 3.90 -5.06 -2.25
C MET A 57 2.61 -5.32 -3.01
N HIS A 58 1.99 -6.48 -2.78
CA HIS A 58 0.78 -6.89 -3.48
C HIS A 58 -0.36 -5.86 -3.35
N MET A 59 -0.58 -5.32 -2.15
CA MET A 59 -1.65 -4.34 -1.92
C MET A 59 -1.30 -2.95 -2.45
N TRP A 60 -0.02 -2.57 -2.40
CA TRP A 60 0.46 -1.33 -3.00
C TRP A 60 0.39 -1.33 -4.53
N ILE A 61 0.70 -2.45 -5.19
CA ILE A 61 0.54 -2.61 -6.64
C ILE A 61 -0.95 -2.49 -7.03
N LYS A 62 -1.86 -3.11 -6.26
CA LYS A 62 -3.30 -2.96 -6.47
C LYS A 62 -3.76 -1.51 -6.30
N PHE A 63 -3.22 -0.81 -5.31
CA PHE A 63 -3.49 0.62 -5.10
C PHE A 63 -2.97 1.49 -6.24
N ALA A 64 -1.76 1.24 -6.74
CA ALA A 64 -1.22 1.95 -7.90
C ALA A 64 -2.10 1.74 -9.15
N ASN A 65 -2.55 0.50 -9.40
CA ASN A 65 -3.48 0.21 -10.49
C ASN A 65 -4.86 0.87 -10.28
N LEU A 66 -5.34 0.96 -9.03
CA LEU A 66 -6.57 1.69 -8.71
C LEU A 66 -6.40 3.19 -9.04
N CYS A 67 -5.32 3.82 -8.60
CA CYS A 67 -5.01 5.21 -8.92
C CYS A 67 -4.95 5.45 -10.43
N ARG A 68 -4.27 4.56 -11.17
CA ARG A 68 -4.17 4.60 -12.63
C ARG A 68 -5.55 4.53 -13.30
N LYS A 69 -6.38 3.56 -12.92
CA LYS A 69 -7.74 3.39 -13.47
C LYS A 69 -8.68 4.54 -13.11
N SER A 70 -8.41 5.25 -12.02
CA SER A 70 -9.15 6.45 -11.61
C SER A 70 -8.58 7.76 -12.17
N GLY A 71 -7.65 7.71 -13.13
CA GLY A 71 -7.04 8.89 -13.76
C GLY A 71 -6.02 9.64 -12.89
N ARG A 72 -5.69 9.13 -11.69
CA ARG A 72 -4.75 9.77 -10.75
C ARG A 72 -3.33 9.27 -10.98
N MET A 73 -2.77 9.56 -12.15
CA MET A 73 -1.46 9.04 -12.59
C MET A 73 -0.31 9.39 -11.64
N GLY A 74 -0.23 10.63 -11.15
CA GLY A 74 0.82 11.04 -10.21
C GLY A 74 0.79 10.26 -8.89
N LEU A 75 -0.39 9.86 -8.41
CA LEU A 75 -0.52 8.99 -7.24
C LEU A 75 -0.12 7.55 -7.54
N ALA A 76 -0.41 7.05 -8.74
CA ALA A 76 0.04 5.72 -9.18
C ALA A 76 1.57 5.67 -9.24
N GLU A 77 2.21 6.65 -9.88
CA GLU A 77 3.66 6.77 -9.97
C GLU A 77 4.29 6.86 -8.58
N LYS A 78 3.80 7.76 -7.72
CA LYS A 78 4.29 7.90 -6.34
C LYS A 78 4.20 6.59 -5.55
N SER A 79 3.12 5.83 -5.73
CA SER A 79 2.95 4.53 -5.05
C SER A 79 3.97 3.50 -5.52
N LEU A 80 4.31 3.50 -6.82
CA LEU A 80 5.34 2.62 -7.38
C LEU A 80 6.75 3.04 -6.93
N LYS A 81 7.04 4.34 -6.91
CA LYS A 81 8.29 4.90 -6.36
C LYS A 81 8.53 4.48 -4.91
N GLN A 82 7.48 4.52 -4.08
CA GLN A 82 7.54 4.04 -2.70
C GLN A 82 7.89 2.54 -2.58
N LEU A 83 7.51 1.72 -3.56
CA LEU A 83 7.86 0.30 -3.58
C LEU A 83 9.30 0.05 -4.04
N ILE A 84 9.76 0.84 -5.00
CA ILE A 84 11.11 0.73 -5.55
C ILE A 84 12.15 1.37 -4.60
N GLY A 85 11.74 2.31 -3.76
CA GLY A 85 12.61 3.01 -2.82
C GLY A 85 13.41 4.14 -3.47
N THR A 86 12.82 4.82 -4.46
CA THR A 86 13.49 5.84 -5.27
C THR A 86 12.57 7.02 -5.55
N GLU A 87 13.14 8.22 -5.60
CA GLU A 87 12.40 9.45 -5.93
C GLU A 87 12.56 9.85 -7.40
N SER A 88 13.51 9.24 -8.14
CA SER A 88 13.74 9.56 -9.55
C SER A 88 12.53 9.19 -10.42
N SER A 89 12.37 9.90 -11.54
CA SER A 89 11.27 9.64 -12.48
C SER A 89 11.32 8.19 -12.99
N LEU A 90 10.18 7.50 -13.05
CA LEU A 90 10.16 6.13 -13.59
C LEU A 90 10.69 6.07 -15.02
N THR A 91 10.44 7.12 -15.82
CA THR A 91 10.94 7.25 -17.19
C THR A 91 12.46 7.29 -17.26
N SER A 92 13.13 7.84 -16.23
CA SER A 92 14.60 7.86 -16.18
C SER A 92 15.22 6.53 -15.75
N MET A 93 14.42 5.61 -15.21
CA MET A 93 14.89 4.32 -14.67
C MET A 93 14.63 3.14 -15.59
N ILE A 94 13.67 3.24 -16.52
CA ILE A 94 13.37 2.16 -17.46
C ILE A 94 14.02 2.51 -18.80
N PRO A 95 15.09 1.81 -19.21
CA PRO A 95 15.69 2.01 -20.52
C PRO A 95 14.63 1.79 -21.61
N TYR A 96 14.65 2.61 -22.65
CA TYR A 96 13.76 2.50 -23.83
C TYR A 96 12.25 2.71 -23.55
N TRP A 97 11.87 3.38 -22.45
CA TRP A 97 10.45 3.63 -22.14
C TRP A 97 9.73 4.58 -23.11
N ASN A 98 10.49 5.44 -23.80
CA ASN A 98 9.99 6.45 -24.72
C ASN A 98 10.28 6.12 -26.20
N ASP A 99 10.80 4.91 -26.49
CA ASP A 99 10.92 4.39 -27.86
C ASP A 99 9.69 3.54 -28.21
#